data_AF-A0A8D8F8P8-F1
#
_entry.id   AF-A0A8D8F8P8-F1
#
_cell.length_a   1.000
_cell.length_b   1.000
_cell.length_c   1.000
_cell.angle_alpha   90.00
_cell.angle_beta   90.00
_cell.angle_gamma   90.00
#
_symmetry.space_group_name_H-M   'P 1'
#
loop_
_entity.id
_entity.type
_entity.pdbx_description
1 polymer ?
#
loop_
_entity_poly.entity_id
_entity_poly.type
_entity_poly.pdbx_seq_one_letter_code
_entity_poly.pdbx_strand_id
1 'polypeptide(L)'
;MPYIAHDQFHQYYDKMSPVETQLYLRNLLVALKRVHDFNVIHRDVKPSNFLYNRKQQKFLLVDFGLAQDISRRRDVAFSFRDVALKKVPAEDRCWHWRWGRGESAG
;
A
#
# COMPACT_ATOMS: atom_id res chain seq x y z
N MET A 1 6.25 -3.42 -12.34
CA MET A 1 6.28 -2.46 -11.20
C MET A 1 7.68 -1.87 -11.13
N PRO A 2 7.83 -0.54 -10.96
CA PRO A 2 9.13 0.08 -10.78
C PRO A 2 9.79 -0.45 -9.49
N TYR A 3 11.11 -0.52 -9.46
CA TYR A 3 11.83 -0.91 -8.24
C TYR A 3 11.65 0.15 -7.15
N ILE A 4 11.35 -0.29 -5.94
CA ILE A 4 11.17 0.57 -4.78
C ILE A 4 12.20 0.16 -3.75
N ALA A 5 13.16 1.04 -3.51
CA ALA A 5 14.19 0.82 -2.50
C ALA A 5 13.54 0.68 -1.12
N HIS A 6 13.84 -0.40 -0.42
CA HIS A 6 13.33 -0.70 0.92
C HIS A 6 14.34 -1.54 1.68
N ASP A 7 14.24 -1.50 3.00
CA ASP A 7 15.03 -2.32 3.91
C ASP A 7 14.30 -3.65 4.16
N GLN A 8 15.03 -4.76 4.29
CA GLN A 8 14.41 -6.04 4.65
C GLN A 8 13.99 -6.00 6.12
N PHE A 9 12.74 -6.40 6.41
CA PHE A 9 12.18 -6.31 7.77
C PHE A 9 13.08 -6.93 8.86
N HIS A 10 13.67 -8.10 8.59
CA HIS A 10 14.55 -8.81 9.51
C HIS A 10 15.83 -8.03 9.89
N GLN A 11 16.22 -7.00 9.15
CA GLN A 11 17.43 -6.22 9.41
C GLN A 11 17.24 -5.15 10.48
N TYR A 12 15.99 -4.73 10.72
CA TYR A 12 15.68 -3.58 11.58
C TYR A 12 14.61 -3.83 12.64
N TYR A 13 13.81 -4.90 12.56
CA TYR A 13 12.68 -5.09 13.49
C TYR A 13 13.10 -5.12 14.98
N ASP A 14 14.27 -5.68 15.26
CA ASP A 14 14.90 -5.78 16.59
C ASP A 14 15.56 -4.46 17.02
N LYS A 15 15.83 -3.56 16.07
CA LYS A 15 16.50 -2.26 16.27
C LYS A 15 15.54 -1.07 16.22
N MET A 16 14.25 -1.31 16.01
CA MET A 16 13.25 -0.24 16.01
C MET A 16 13.06 0.29 17.43
N SER A 17 13.11 1.61 17.57
CA SER A 17 12.68 2.26 18.82
C SER A 17 11.15 2.21 18.92
N PRO A 18 10.56 2.34 20.12
CA PRO A 18 9.10 2.40 20.27
C PRO A 18 8.44 3.49 19.40
N VAL A 19 9.12 4.63 19.24
CA VAL A 19 8.67 5.74 18.38
C VAL A 19 8.65 5.32 16.91
N GLU A 20 9.68 4.61 16.46
CA GLU A 20 9.73 4.10 15.09
C GLU A 20 8.69 3.01 14.83
N THR A 21 8.50 2.10 15.79
CA THR A 21 7.44 1.08 15.70
C THR A 21 6.07 1.74 15.60
N GLN A 22 5.80 2.79 16.38
CA GLN A 22 4.57 3.56 16.28
C GLN A 22 4.41 4.22 14.90
N LEU A 23 5.48 4.80 14.35
CA LEU A 23 5.47 5.39 13.02
C LEU A 23 5.18 4.34 11.93
N TYR A 24 5.82 3.17 12.02
CA TYR A 24 5.61 2.05 11.10
C TYR A 24 4.13 1.61 11.11
N LEU A 25 3.59 1.31 12.29
CA LEU A 25 2.20 0.88 12.45
C LEU A 25 1.22 1.95 12.01
N ARG A 26 1.47 3.22 12.32
CA ARG A 26 0.63 4.34 11.87
C ARG A 26 0.57 4.39 10.34
N ASN A 27 1.70 4.30 9.65
CA ASN A 27 1.72 4.34 8.19
C ASN A 27 1.06 3.11 7.57
N LEU A 28 1.18 1.93 8.19
CA LEU A 28 0.47 0.72 7.76
C LEU A 28 -1.05 0.93 7.84
N LEU A 29 -1.54 1.46 8.97
CA LEU A 29 -2.96 1.74 9.17
C LEU A 29 -3.49 2.81 8.20
N VAL A 30 -2.68 3.84 7.90
CA VAL A 30 -3.03 4.84 6.88
C VAL A 30 -3.15 4.21 5.50
N ALA A 31 -2.22 3.34 5.10
CA ALA A 31 -2.28 2.63 3.83
C ALA A 31 -3.51 1.72 3.76
N LEU A 32 -3.79 0.95 4.83
CA LEU A 32 -4.98 0.10 4.90
C LEU A 32 -6.28 0.89 4.84
N LYS A 33 -6.37 2.02 5.57
CA LYS A 33 -7.53 2.91 5.49
C LYS A 33 -7.79 3.34 4.04
N ARG A 34 -6.74 3.76 3.32
CA ARG A 34 -6.86 4.13 1.90
C ARG A 34 -7.36 2.98 1.04
N VAL A 35 -6.81 1.77 1.21
CA VAL A 35 -7.27 0.57 0.49
C VAL A 35 -8.76 0.29 0.78
N HIS A 36 -9.18 0.45 2.03
CA HIS A 36 -10.58 0.27 2.43
C HIS A 36 -11.51 1.36 1.88
N ASP A 37 -11.04 2.60 1.73
CA ASP A 37 -11.81 3.68 1.09
C ASP A 37 -12.18 3.33 -0.37
N PHE A 38 -11.40 2.46 -1.03
CA PHE A 38 -11.69 1.92 -2.35
C PHE A 38 -12.52 0.63 -2.35
N ASN A 39 -13.11 0.24 -1.21
CA ASN A 39 -13.82 -1.03 -1.05
C ASN A 39 -12.97 -2.26 -1.39
N VAL A 40 -11.67 -2.21 -1.09
CA VAL A 40 -10.77 -3.36 -1.24
C VAL A 40 -10.34 -3.83 0.14
N ILE A 41 -10.24 -5.14 0.35
CA ILE A 41 -9.64 -5.76 1.54
C ILE A 41 -8.34 -6.43 1.10
N HIS A 42 -7.20 -6.09 1.72
CA HIS A 42 -5.89 -6.62 1.33
C HIS A 42 -5.74 -8.14 1.57
N ARG A 43 -6.27 -8.65 2.69
CA ARG A 43 -6.24 -10.05 3.17
C ARG A 43 -4.87 -10.69 3.44
N ASP A 44 -3.76 -10.16 2.92
CA ASP A 44 -2.40 -10.68 3.18
C ASP A 44 -1.47 -9.63 3.79
N VAL A 45 -1.88 -9.07 4.93
CA VAL A 45 -1.08 -8.05 5.64
C VAL A 45 0.01 -8.74 6.45
N LYS A 46 1.26 -8.51 6.08
CA LYS A 46 2.45 -9.04 6.75
C LYS A 46 3.66 -8.12 6.48
N PRO A 47 4.74 -8.19 7.28
CA PRO A 47 5.88 -7.28 7.12
C PRO A 47 6.56 -7.34 5.75
N SER A 48 6.58 -8.49 5.07
CA SER A 48 7.13 -8.60 3.71
C SER A 48 6.30 -7.84 2.66
N ASN A 49 5.03 -7.58 2.94
CA ASN A 49 4.11 -6.88 2.05
C ASN A 49 3.97 -5.39 2.42
N PHE A 50 4.68 -4.92 3.45
CA PHE A 50 4.72 -3.51 3.82
C PHE A 50 6.16 -3.01 3.81
N LEU A 51 6.55 -2.47 2.65
CA LEU A 51 7.90 -2.00 2.37
C LEU A 51 8.15 -0.71 3.14
N TYR A 52 9.29 -0.65 3.82
CA TYR A 52 9.74 0.51 4.55
C TYR A 52 11.16 0.86 4.13
N ASN A 53 11.37 2.08 3.68
CA ASN A 53 12.67 2.67 3.43
C ASN A 53 13.04 3.57 4.60
N ARG A 54 13.89 3.10 5.49
CA ARG A 54 14.27 3.80 6.72
C ARG A 54 15.06 5.07 6.44
N LYS A 55 15.87 5.08 5.37
CA LYS A 55 16.66 6.25 4.94
C LYS A 55 15.78 7.39 4.42
N GLN A 56 14.73 7.08 3.67
CA GLN A 56 13.82 8.07 3.07
C GLN A 56 12.51 8.26 3.85
N GLN A 57 12.29 7.48 4.91
CA GLN A 57 11.04 7.44 5.67
C GLN A 57 9.80 7.21 4.78
N LYS A 58 9.94 6.32 3.79
CA LYS A 58 8.86 5.98 2.85
C LYS A 58 8.29 4.61 3.15
N PHE A 59 6.97 4.50 3.03
CA PHE A 59 6.20 3.29 3.32
C PHE A 59 5.33 2.93 2.13
N LEU A 60 5.19 1.64 1.85
CA LEU A 60 4.33 1.16 0.77
C LEU A 60 3.73 -0.22 1.09
N LEU A 61 2.41 -0.33 0.96
CA LEU A 61 1.71 -1.61 0.97
C LEU A 61 1.71 -2.21 -0.43
N VAL A 62 2.17 -3.45 -0.55
CA VAL A 62 2.35 -4.19 -1.82
C VAL A 62 1.68 -5.56 -1.75
N ASP A 63 1.64 -6.25 -2.90
CA ASP A 63 1.08 -7.59 -3.06
C ASP A 63 -0.41 -7.70 -2.74
N PHE A 64 -1.21 -7.22 -3.70
CA PHE A 64 -2.67 -7.35 -3.71
C PHE A 64 -3.13 -8.67 -4.36
N GLY A 65 -2.26 -9.68 -4.49
CA GLY A 65 -2.60 -10.95 -5.14
C GLY A 65 -3.74 -11.71 -4.47
N LEU A 66 -3.89 -11.51 -3.16
CA LEU A 66 -5.00 -12.04 -2.36
C LEU A 66 -6.05 -10.98 -2.03
N ALA A 67 -6.02 -9.78 -2.61
CA ALA A 67 -7.00 -8.75 -2.28
C ALA A 67 -8.43 -9.15 -2.71
N GLN A 68 -9.44 -8.58 -2.04
CA GLN A 68 -10.86 -8.79 -2.36
C GLN A 68 -11.54 -7.44 -2.55
N ASP A 69 -12.12 -7.23 -3.73
CA ASP A 69 -13.04 -6.12 -3.97
C ASP A 69 -14.41 -6.48 -3.37
N ILE A 70 -14.90 -5.64 -2.45
CA ILE A 70 -16.20 -5.78 -1.79
C ILE A 70 -17.27 -4.83 -2.35
N SER A 71 -16.92 -3.97 -3.31
CA SER A 71 -17.88 -3.09 -4.01
C SER A 71 -18.92 -3.88 -4.81
N ARG A 72 -18.63 -5.14 -5.14
CA ARG A 72 -19.52 -6.07 -5.85
C ARG A 72 -20.11 -7.17 -4.97
N ARG A 73 -20.59 -6.84 -3.76
CA ARG A 73 -21.68 -7.64 -3.17
C ARG A 73 -23.01 -7.30 -3.82
N ARG A 74 -23.12 -7.64 -5.11
CA ARG A 74 -24.32 -8.04 -5.83
C ARG A 74 -23.86 -9.04 -6.90
N ASP A 75 -24.01 -10.30 -6.52
CA ASP A 75 -24.17 -11.51 -7.32
C ASP A 75 -23.10 -11.94 -8.36
N VAL A 76 -22.75 -13.22 -8.19
CA VAL A 76 -22.08 -14.17 -9.09
C VAL A 76 -20.57 -14.06 -9.25
N ALA A 77 -19.92 -15.20 -8.99
CA ALA A 77 -18.49 -15.46 -9.10
C ALA A 77 -17.91 -14.95 -10.43
N PHE A 78 -16.95 -14.01 -10.35
CA PHE A 78 -16.12 -13.64 -11.49
C PHE A 78 -14.65 -13.55 -11.06
N SER A 79 -13.79 -14.15 -11.90
CA SER A 79 -12.35 -14.21 -11.74
C SER A 79 -11.73 -12.82 -11.76
N PHE A 80 -10.83 -12.57 -10.80
CA PHE A 80 -10.09 -11.32 -10.60
C PHE A 80 -9.27 -10.87 -11.83
N ARG A 81 -9.02 -11.77 -12.79
CA ARG A 81 -8.27 -11.47 -14.02
C ARG A 81 -8.97 -10.46 -14.93
N ASP A 82 -10.29 -10.32 -14.86
CA ASP A 82 -11.04 -9.50 -15.83
C ASP A 82 -11.16 -8.02 -15.45
N VAL A 83 -10.84 -7.63 -14.21
CA VAL A 83 -11.08 -6.27 -13.70
C VAL A 83 -9.82 -5.41 -13.67
N ALA A 84 -8.63 -6.01 -13.58
CA ALA A 84 -7.38 -5.28 -13.32
C ALA A 84 -6.85 -4.40 -14.49
N LEU A 85 -7.51 -4.36 -15.65
CA LEU A 85 -7.00 -3.62 -16.81
C LEU A 85 -7.93 -2.52 -17.36
N LYS A 86 -9.21 -2.47 -16.98
CA LYS A 86 -10.19 -1.56 -17.63
C LYS A 86 -10.66 -0.35 -16.81
N LYS A 87 -10.29 -0.23 -15.52
CA LYS A 87 -10.78 0.87 -14.67
C LYS A 87 -9.72 1.78 -14.07
N VAL A 88 -8.44 1.53 -14.34
CA VAL A 88 -7.34 2.35 -13.82
C VAL A 88 -6.58 2.92 -15.02
N PRO A 89 -6.56 4.26 -15.21
CA PRO A 89 -5.78 4.91 -16.26
C PRO A 89 -4.33 4.45 -16.24
N ALA A 90 -3.70 4.41 -17.41
CA ALA A 90 -2.37 3.85 -17.56
C ALA A 90 -1.31 4.55 -16.69
N GLU A 91 -1.48 5.85 -16.44
CA GLU A 91 -0.63 6.66 -15.56
C GLU A 91 -0.65 6.21 -14.09
N ASP A 92 -1.77 5.69 -13.59
CA ASP A 92 -1.93 5.27 -12.18
C ASP A 92 -1.49 3.82 -11.94
N ARG A 93 -1.13 3.09 -13.00
CA ARG A 93 -0.58 1.72 -12.89
C ARG A 93 0.88 1.69 -12.44
N CYS A 94 1.56 2.84 -12.53
CA CYS A 94 2.92 3.06 -12.08
C CYS A 94 2.89 4.14 -11.00
N TRP A 95 2.63 3.74 -9.74
CA TRP A 95 2.56 4.64 -8.59
C TRP A 95 3.92 5.32 -8.29
N HIS A 96 4.30 6.31 -9.10
CA HIS A 96 5.36 7.29 -8.82
C HIS A 96 4.80 8.28 -7.79
N TRP A 97 4.94 7.96 -6.50
CA TRP A 97 4.60 8.91 -5.45
C TRP A 97 5.63 10.06 -5.42
N ARG A 98 5.30 11.19 -6.07
CA ARG A 98 5.97 12.48 -5.86
C ARG A 98 5.28 13.17 -4.69
N TRP A 99 5.92 13.15 -3.51
CA TRP A 99 5.49 13.97 -2.37
C TRP A 99 6.54 15.06 -2.11
N GLY A 100 6.12 16.33 -2.18
CA GLY A 100 6.96 17.51 -1.94
C GLY A 100 6.56 18.76 -2.73
N ARG A 101 5.42 19.37 -2.36
CA ARG A 101 5.05 20.81 -2.44
C ARG A 101 3.63 20.86 -1.82
N GLY A 102 3.36 21.42 -0.64
CA GLY A 102 3.87 22.68 -0.10
C GLY A 102 3.08 23.82 -0.72
N GLU A 103 2.07 24.32 0.01
CA GLU A 103 1.43 25.66 -0.14
C GLU A 103 0.55 25.88 -1.39
N SER A 104 -0.60 26.57 -1.39
CA SER A 104 -1.32 27.37 -0.38
C SER A 104 -2.77 27.57 -0.82
N ALA A 105 -3.60 27.99 0.13
CA ALA A 105 -4.93 28.54 -0.10
C ALA A 105 -4.95 29.66 -1.17
N GLY A 106 -6.08 29.71 -1.89
CA GLY A 106 -6.46 30.74 -2.85
C GLY A 106 -7.79 30.35 -3.47
#